data_AF-A0A1B7W6N3-F1
#
_entry.id   AF-A0A1B7W6N3-F1
#
_cell.length_a   1.000
_cell.length_b   1.000
_cell.length_c   1.000
_cell.angle_alpha   90.00
_cell.angle_beta   90.00
_cell.angle_gamma   90.00
#
_symmetry.space_group_name_H-M   'P 1'
#
loop_
_entity.id
_entity.type
_entity.pdbx_description
1 polymer ?
#
loop_
_entity_poly.entity_id
_entity_poly.type
_entity_poly.pdbx_seq_one_letter_code
_entity_poly.pdbx_strand_id
1 'polypeptide(L)'
;MSITSIIQKVALQIGAVVLLEPEYKLVGHITFKNGKRSVFSYAKLNINGLASAELVKDKAYSNFFLKQLGYRVTEGKTFFTDQLCAKIAHPRNIHDGFNYAQSIGFPVIVKPLNLSQGILVTKVYNQAEYYDV
;
A
#
# COMPACT_ATOMS: atom_id res chain seq x y z
N MET A 1 -4.06 10.81 20.15
CA MET A 1 -3.46 9.46 19.99
C MET A 1 -4.10 8.83 18.77
N SER A 2 -3.32 8.33 17.80
CA SER A 2 -3.91 7.71 16.60
C SER A 2 -4.51 6.34 16.93
N ILE A 3 -5.48 5.88 16.14
CA ILE A 3 -6.07 4.54 16.31
C ILE A 3 -4.99 3.45 16.27
N THR A 4 -4.00 3.60 15.39
CA THR A 4 -2.85 2.71 15.29
C THR A 4 -2.07 2.62 16.60
N SER A 5 -1.79 3.75 17.25
CA SER A 5 -1.10 3.76 18.55
C SER A 5 -1.90 3.05 19.64
N ILE A 6 -3.23 3.20 19.63
CA ILE A 6 -4.12 2.49 20.57
C ILE A 6 -4.03 0.98 20.33
N ILE A 7 -4.14 0.55 19.06
CA ILE A 7 -4.08 -0.87 18.70
C ILE A 7 -2.72 -1.47 19.08
N GLN A 8 -1.60 -0.80 18.80
CA GLN A 8 -0.27 -1.27 19.18
C GLN A 8 -0.12 -1.41 20.70
N LYS A 9 -0.61 -0.42 21.47
CA LYS A 9 -0.58 -0.47 22.94
C LYS A 9 -1.38 -1.65 23.49
N VAL A 10 -2.61 -1.85 23.01
CA VAL A 10 -3.48 -2.95 23.45
C VAL A 10 -2.89 -4.30 23.03
N ALA A 11 -2.39 -4.41 21.79
CA ALA A 11 -1.74 -5.62 21.30
C ALA A 11 -0.57 -6.03 22.21
N LEU A 12 0.30 -5.08 22.58
CA LEU A 12 1.40 -5.33 23.51
C LEU A 12 0.91 -5.86 24.87
N GLN A 13 -0.13 -5.26 25.45
CA GLN A 13 -0.70 -5.65 26.74
C GLN A 13 -1.26 -7.09 26.73
N ILE A 14 -1.85 -7.52 25.61
CA ILE A 14 -2.39 -8.89 25.47
C ILE A 14 -1.36 -9.87 24.88
N GLY A 15 -0.13 -9.41 24.63
CA GLY A 15 0.97 -10.13 23.97
C GLY A 15 0.67 -10.59 22.54
N ALA A 16 -0.12 -9.81 21.81
CA ALA A 16 -0.24 -9.88 20.36
C ALA A 16 0.87 -9.03 19.69
N VAL A 17 1.17 -9.34 18.43
CA VAL A 17 2.14 -8.61 17.60
C VAL A 17 1.40 -7.90 16.48
N VAL A 18 1.78 -6.64 16.22
CA VAL A 18 1.23 -5.84 15.11
C VAL A 18 2.29 -5.68 14.03
N LEU A 19 2.04 -6.23 12.85
CA LEU A 19 2.75 -5.88 11.63
C LEU A 19 2.03 -4.70 10.99
N LEU A 20 2.69 -3.55 10.97
CA LEU A 20 2.14 -2.30 10.49
C LEU A 20 2.72 -1.98 9.11
N GLU A 21 1.88 -1.42 8.22
CA GLU A 21 2.40 -0.82 7.00
C GLU A 21 3.31 0.37 7.36
N PRO A 22 4.55 0.41 6.84
CA PRO A 22 5.60 1.28 7.39
C PRO A 22 5.46 2.76 7.00
N GLU A 23 4.87 3.07 5.84
CA GLU A 23 4.86 4.41 5.26
C GLU A 23 3.79 5.30 5.89
N TYR A 24 2.53 4.87 5.84
CA TYR A 24 1.39 5.66 6.32
C TYR A 24 0.94 5.23 7.71
N LYS A 25 1.22 3.98 8.09
CA LYS A 25 0.89 3.45 9.43
C LYS A 25 -0.62 3.44 9.72
N LEU A 26 -1.43 3.27 8.67
CA LEU A 26 -2.90 3.31 8.73
C LEU A 26 -3.55 1.92 8.71
N VAL A 27 -2.82 0.90 8.27
CA VAL A 27 -3.31 -0.47 8.10
C VAL A 27 -2.34 -1.47 8.72
N GLY A 28 -2.83 -2.57 9.27
CA GLY A 28 -1.98 -3.54 9.94
C GLY A 28 -2.59 -4.91 10.15
N HIS A 29 -1.71 -5.91 10.31
CA HIS A 29 -2.04 -7.27 10.70
C HIS A 29 -1.73 -7.47 12.19
N ILE A 30 -2.67 -8.06 12.92
CA ILE A 30 -2.54 -8.44 14.32
C ILE A 30 -2.39 -9.95 14.37
N THR A 31 -1.31 -10.44 15.00
CA THR A 31 -1.14 -11.85 15.31
C THR A 31 -1.29 -12.04 16.81
N PHE A 32 -2.32 -12.74 17.24
CA PHE A 32 -2.58 -13.05 18.65
C PHE A 32 -1.66 -14.17 19.14
N LYS A 33 -1.54 -14.33 20.47
CA LYS A 33 -0.71 -15.38 21.11
C LYS A 33 -1.01 -16.80 20.60
N ASN A 34 -2.26 -17.08 20.27
CA ASN A 34 -2.70 -18.38 19.75
C ASN A 34 -2.46 -18.54 18.23
N GLY A 35 -1.73 -17.62 17.60
CA GLY A 35 -1.45 -17.64 16.17
C GLY A 35 -2.60 -17.14 15.28
N LYS A 36 -3.79 -16.86 15.83
CA LYS A 36 -4.90 -16.28 15.07
C LYS A 36 -4.48 -14.92 14.53
N ARG A 37 -4.84 -14.63 13.27
CA ARG A 37 -4.60 -13.34 12.63
C ARG A 37 -5.88 -12.55 12.47
N SER A 38 -5.78 -11.24 12.62
CA SER A 38 -6.82 -10.27 12.28
C SER A 38 -6.17 -9.06 11.59
N VAL A 39 -6.96 -8.17 11.03
CA VAL A 39 -6.47 -6.95 10.37
C VAL A 39 -7.25 -5.73 10.84
N PHE A 40 -6.68 -4.56 10.62
CA PHE A 40 -7.41 -3.30 10.72
C PHE A 40 -7.04 -2.39 9.55
N SER A 41 -7.98 -1.53 9.18
CA SER A 41 -7.78 -0.49 8.17
C SER A 41 -8.38 0.81 8.69
N TYR A 42 -7.53 1.79 9.02
CA TYR A 42 -7.92 2.99 9.76
C TYR A 42 -8.64 2.61 11.08
N ALA A 43 -9.86 3.10 11.28
CA ALA A 43 -10.71 2.75 12.41
C ALA A 43 -11.57 1.49 12.19
N LYS A 44 -11.44 0.82 11.04
CA LYS A 44 -12.23 -0.37 10.70
C LYS A 44 -11.50 -1.60 11.23
N LEU A 45 -12.18 -2.36 12.07
CA LEU A 45 -11.73 -3.67 12.55
C LEU A 45 -12.22 -4.77 11.61
N ASN A 46 -11.58 -5.94 11.65
CA ASN A 46 -11.93 -7.07 10.78
C ASN A 46 -13.20 -7.84 11.21
N ILE A 47 -14.23 -7.12 11.63
CA ILE A 47 -15.55 -7.70 11.92
C ILE A 47 -16.18 -8.05 10.57
N ASN A 48 -16.57 -9.31 10.40
CA ASN A 48 -17.14 -9.85 9.15
C ASN A 48 -16.29 -9.56 7.89
N GLY A 49 -14.97 -9.50 8.03
CA GLY A 49 -14.05 -9.27 6.90
C GLY A 49 -13.95 -7.83 6.42
N LEU A 50 -14.60 -6.85 7.06
CA LEU A 50 -14.64 -5.45 6.59
C LEU A 50 -13.25 -4.85 6.37
N ALA A 51 -12.38 -4.92 7.38
CA ALA A 51 -11.03 -4.35 7.26
C ALA A 51 -10.19 -5.06 6.19
N SER A 52 -10.38 -6.37 6.01
CA SER A 52 -9.73 -7.12 4.92
C SER A 52 -10.20 -6.61 3.56
N ALA A 53 -11.51 -6.45 3.36
CA ALA A 53 -12.10 -5.95 2.13
C ALA A 53 -11.63 -4.52 1.79
N GLU A 54 -11.38 -3.69 2.81
CA GLU A 54 -10.86 -2.34 2.62
C GLU A 54 -9.36 -2.32 2.30
N LEU A 55 -8.56 -3.18 2.96
CA LEU A 55 -7.13 -3.29 2.71
C LEU A 55 -6.84 -3.74 1.27
N VAL A 56 -7.57 -4.74 0.76
CA VAL A 56 -7.31 -5.32 -0.56
C VAL A 56 -7.67 -4.41 -1.73
N LYS A 57 -8.40 -3.32 -1.49
CA LYS A 57 -8.69 -2.30 -2.52
C LYS A 57 -7.45 -1.50 -2.90
N ASP A 58 -6.48 -1.40 -2.00
CA ASP A 58 -5.22 -0.72 -2.26
C ASP A 58 -4.15 -1.72 -2.73
N LYS A 59 -3.63 -1.48 -3.94
CA LYS A 59 -2.66 -2.36 -4.58
C LYS A 59 -1.31 -2.35 -3.87
N ALA A 60 -0.90 -1.21 -3.29
CA ALA A 60 0.37 -1.08 -2.58
C ALA A 60 0.31 -1.79 -1.23
N TYR A 61 -0.78 -1.61 -0.46
CA TYR A 61 -0.99 -2.34 0.80
C TYR A 61 -1.05 -3.84 0.58
N SER A 62 -1.81 -4.29 -0.43
CA SER A 62 -1.90 -5.70 -0.78
C SER A 62 -0.54 -6.31 -1.08
N ASN A 63 0.26 -5.66 -1.93
CA ASN A 63 1.61 -6.12 -2.25
C ASN A 63 2.53 -6.14 -1.03
N PHE A 64 2.46 -5.12 -0.16
CA PHE A 64 3.26 -5.08 1.07
C PHE A 64 2.98 -6.30 1.96
N PHE A 65 1.72 -6.55 2.32
CA PHE A 65 1.39 -7.65 3.22
C PHE A 65 1.63 -9.02 2.59
N LEU A 66 1.30 -9.21 1.30
CA LEU A 66 1.59 -10.46 0.60
C LEU A 66 3.10 -10.75 0.61
N LYS A 67 3.95 -9.74 0.37
CA LYS A 67 5.41 -9.89 0.46
C LYS A 67 5.87 -10.28 1.86
N GLN A 68 5.35 -9.61 2.90
CA GLN A 68 5.68 -9.94 4.30
C GLN A 68 5.23 -11.35 4.70
N LEU A 69 4.22 -11.89 4.04
CA LEU A 69 3.73 -13.25 4.22
C LEU A 69 4.46 -14.30 3.38
N GLY A 70 5.48 -13.91 2.62
CA GLY A 70 6.31 -14.83 1.83
C GLY A 70 5.80 -15.11 0.41
N TYR A 71 4.77 -14.39 -0.06
CA TYR A 71 4.31 -14.52 -1.44
C TYR A 71 5.20 -13.74 -2.41
N ARG A 72 5.32 -14.25 -3.63
CA ARG A 72 5.89 -13.48 -4.75
C ARG A 72 4.88 -12.41 -5.16
N VAL A 73 5.35 -11.17 -5.22
CA VAL A 73 4.55 -10.01 -5.64
C VAL A 73 5.24 -9.29 -6.78
N THR A 74 4.47 -8.55 -7.57
CA THR A 74 5.03 -7.71 -8.63
C THR A 74 5.86 -6.58 -8.02
N GLU A 75 7.06 -6.34 -8.57
CA GLU A 75 7.84 -5.16 -8.25
C GLU A 75 7.12 -3.89 -8.72
N GLY A 76 7.30 -2.80 -7.98
CA GLY A 76 6.66 -1.53 -8.29
C GLY A 76 6.68 -0.57 -7.09
N LYS A 77 6.30 0.68 -7.36
CA LYS A 77 6.28 1.77 -6.37
C LYS A 77 5.14 2.73 -6.67
N THR A 78 4.64 3.41 -5.64
CA THR A 78 3.62 4.47 -5.80
C THR A 78 4.26 5.82 -6.02
N PHE A 79 3.61 6.60 -6.87
CA PHE A 79 3.90 8.00 -7.17
C PHE A 79 2.59 8.77 -7.11
N PHE A 80 2.68 10.06 -6.81
CA PHE A 80 1.57 10.88 -6.37
C PHE A 80 1.41 12.09 -7.25
N THR A 81 0.19 12.62 -7.28
CA THR A 81 -0.08 13.92 -7.90
C THR A 81 0.62 15.04 -7.12
N ASP A 82 0.87 16.17 -7.77
CA ASP A 82 1.48 17.33 -7.11
C ASP A 82 0.64 17.82 -5.93
N GLN A 83 -0.69 17.77 -6.07
CA GLN A 83 -1.63 18.09 -5.00
C GLN A 83 -1.46 17.22 -3.75
N LEU A 84 -1.16 15.93 -3.94
CA LEU A 84 -0.93 15.00 -2.82
C LEU A 84 0.50 15.16 -2.29
N CYS A 85 1.49 15.36 -3.17
CA CYS A 85 2.87 15.64 -2.77
C CYS A 85 2.95 16.85 -1.82
N ALA A 86 2.14 17.88 -2.03
CA ALA A 86 2.07 19.04 -1.15
C ALA A 86 1.54 18.77 0.27
N LYS A 87 0.99 17.57 0.53
CA LYS A 87 0.29 17.21 1.79
C LYS A 87 0.93 16.05 2.55
N ILE A 88 1.92 15.37 1.97
CA ILE A 88 2.52 14.16 2.55
C ILE A 88 3.98 14.37 2.94
N ALA A 89 4.43 13.65 3.96
CA ALA A 89 5.79 13.79 4.50
C ALA A 89 6.89 13.32 3.52
N HIS A 90 6.57 12.39 2.63
CA HIS A 90 7.52 11.76 1.71
C HIS A 90 7.01 11.83 0.27
N PRO A 91 7.05 13.03 -0.35
CA PRO A 91 6.55 13.23 -1.71
C PRO A 91 7.36 12.42 -2.74
N ARG A 92 6.65 11.92 -3.74
CA ARG A 92 7.19 11.22 -4.91
C ARG A 92 6.28 11.52 -6.10
N ASN A 93 6.69 12.45 -6.94
CA ASN A 93 5.83 12.93 -8.04
C ASN A 93 5.97 12.06 -9.30
N ILE A 94 5.35 12.50 -10.39
CA ILE A 94 5.42 11.81 -11.69
C ILE A 94 6.86 11.70 -12.23
N HIS A 95 7.72 12.68 -11.98
CA HIS A 95 9.12 12.65 -12.43
C HIS A 95 9.95 11.63 -11.64
N ASP A 96 9.72 11.51 -10.33
CA ASP A 96 10.29 10.42 -9.53
C ASP A 96 9.84 9.05 -10.06
N GLY A 97 8.58 8.98 -10.52
CA GLY A 97 8.02 7.80 -11.17
C GLY A 97 8.72 7.45 -12.48
N PHE A 98 9.01 8.45 -13.30
CA PHE A 98 9.77 8.26 -14.53
C PHE A 98 11.19 7.78 -14.26
N ASN A 99 11.89 8.38 -13.29
CA ASN A 99 13.23 7.95 -12.87
C ASN A 99 13.23 6.50 -12.38
N TYR A 100 12.21 6.10 -11.62
CA TYR A 100 12.04 4.72 -11.20
C TYR A 100 11.76 3.78 -12.38
N ALA A 101 10.90 4.17 -13.32
CA ALA A 101 10.62 3.41 -14.53
C ALA A 101 11.89 3.16 -15.36
N GLN A 102 12.77 4.16 -15.49
CA GLN A 102 14.08 3.98 -16.13
C GLN A 102 14.94 2.96 -15.37
N SER A 103 14.98 3.04 -14.03
CA SER A 103 15.81 2.15 -13.22
C SER A 103 15.42 0.67 -13.31
N ILE A 104 14.13 0.37 -13.51
CA ILE A 104 13.64 -1.02 -13.64
C ILE A 104 13.59 -1.50 -15.09
N GLY A 105 13.76 -0.59 -16.05
CA GLY A 105 13.77 -0.87 -17.48
C GLY A 105 12.37 -0.88 -18.11
N PHE A 106 12.28 -0.32 -19.31
CA PHE A 106 11.07 -0.39 -20.13
C PHE A 106 10.93 -1.77 -20.83
N PRO A 107 9.70 -2.22 -21.14
CA PRO A 107 8.43 -1.53 -20.87
C PRO A 107 7.94 -1.70 -19.43
N VAL A 108 7.21 -0.70 -18.93
CA VAL A 108 6.56 -0.75 -17.59
C VAL A 108 5.05 -0.61 -17.72
N ILE A 109 4.32 -1.03 -16.68
CA ILE A 109 2.88 -0.80 -16.56
C ILE A 109 2.65 0.40 -15.64
N VAL A 110 2.11 1.48 -16.18
CA VAL A 110 1.60 2.62 -15.40
C VAL A 110 0.13 2.35 -15.10
N LYS A 111 -0.26 2.50 -13.84
CA LYS A 111 -1.64 2.26 -13.40
C LYS A 111 -2.05 3.17 -12.24
N PRO A 112 -3.29 3.67 -12.21
CA PRO A 112 -3.84 4.29 -11.04
C PRO A 112 -3.95 3.33 -9.87
N LEU A 113 -3.70 3.85 -8.67
CA LEU A 113 -3.77 3.06 -7.44
C LEU A 113 -5.21 2.60 -7.14
N ASN A 114 -6.20 3.48 -7.33
CA ASN A 114 -7.57 3.30 -6.87
C ASN A 114 -8.64 3.17 -7.98
N LEU A 115 -8.25 3.08 -9.26
CA LEU A 115 -9.18 2.70 -10.34
C LEU A 115 -9.24 1.18 -10.54
N SER A 116 -10.30 0.73 -11.21
CA SER A 116 -10.66 -0.67 -11.45
C SER A 116 -10.90 -0.96 -12.93
N GLN A 117 -11.10 -2.24 -13.28
CA GLN A 117 -11.46 -2.69 -14.64
C GLN A 117 -10.47 -2.28 -15.75
N GLY A 118 -9.20 -2.07 -15.41
CA GLY A 118 -8.17 -1.68 -16.38
C GLY A 118 -8.25 -0.22 -16.84
N ILE A 119 -9.14 0.60 -16.26
CA ILE A 119 -9.25 2.01 -16.59
C ILE A 119 -7.91 2.72 -16.31
N LEU A 120 -7.37 3.38 -17.34
CA LEU A 120 -6.08 4.10 -17.34
C LEU A 120 -4.88 3.21 -16.99
N VAL A 121 -4.97 1.90 -17.23
CA VAL A 121 -3.82 1.01 -17.14
C VAL A 121 -3.14 0.96 -18.51
N THR A 122 -1.89 1.41 -18.58
CA THR A 122 -1.16 1.53 -19.85
C THR A 122 0.21 0.88 -19.74
N LYS A 123 0.58 0.13 -20.79
CA LYS A 123 1.94 -0.33 -20.99
C LYS A 123 2.70 0.73 -21.77
N VAL A 124 3.77 1.25 -21.19
CA VAL A 124 4.58 2.32 -21.78
C VAL A 124 5.99 1.80 -22.10
N TYR A 125 6.54 2.24 -23.22
CA TYR A 125 7.82 1.80 -23.77
C TYR A 125 8.91 2.87 -23.71
N ASN A 126 8.54 4.15 -23.57
CA ASN A 126 9.47 5.27 -23.62
C ASN A 126 8.95 6.47 -22.82
N GLN A 127 9.76 7.53 -22.79
CA GLN A 127 9.46 8.76 -22.07
C GLN A 127 8.21 9.47 -22.57
N ALA A 128 8.00 9.57 -23.89
CA ALA A 128 6.86 10.27 -24.44
C ALA A 128 5.55 9.60 -23.98
N GLU A 129 5.47 8.28 -24.10
CA GLU A 129 4.32 7.50 -23.63
C GLU A 129 4.13 7.59 -22.12
N TYR A 130 5.20 7.67 -21.32
CA TYR A 130 5.11 7.79 -19.87
C TYR A 130 4.45 9.11 -19.42
N TYR A 131 4.66 10.20 -20.15
CA TYR A 131 4.08 11.51 -19.82
C TYR A 131 2.73 11.78 -20.52
N ASP A 132 2.28 10.88 -21.38
CA ASP A 132 0.99 10.96 -22.08
C ASP A 132 -0.15 10.23 -21.32
N VAL A 133 0.19 9.44 -20.29
CA VAL A 133 -0.74 8.63 -19.49
C VAL A 133 -1.40 9.35 -18.33
#